data_AF-A0A239E6G5-F1
#
_entry.id   AF-A0A239E6G5-F1
#
_cell.length_a   1.000
_cell.length_b   1.000
_cell.length_c   1.000
_cell.angle_alpha   90.00
_cell.angle_beta   90.00
_cell.angle_gamma   90.00
#
_symmetry.space_group_name_H-M   'P 1'
#
loop_
_entity.id
_entity.type
_entity.pdbx_description
1 polymer ?
#
loop_
_entity_poly.entity_id
_entity_poly.type
_entity_poly.pdbx_seq_one_letter_code
_entity_poly.pdbx_strand_id
1 'polypeptide(L)' 'MHAEIEASNDGSVAMRLDGEAAQAVLASVMFASRFHKAILPIARSMESWLQGDNGEKKRMLRCQ' A
#
# COMPACT_ATOMS: atom_id res chain seq x y z
N MET A 1 8.36 26.05 -1.78
CA MET A 1 7.44 24.92 -1.63
C MET A 1 6.03 25.39 -1.29
N HIS A 2 5.15 25.35 -2.29
CA HIS A 2 3.74 25.74 -2.23
C HIS A 2 2.88 24.67 -2.89
N ALA A 3 1.76 24.36 -2.27
CA ALA A 3 0.78 23.41 -2.77
C ALA A 3 -0.63 23.90 -2.46
N GLU A 4 -1.50 23.86 -3.46
CA GLU A 4 -2.92 24.18 -3.34
C GLU A 4 -3.75 22.98 -3.73
N ILE A 5 -4.84 22.76 -3.00
CA ILE A 5 -5.79 21.68 -3.25
C ILE A 5 -7.15 22.32 -3.49
N GLU A 6 -7.70 22.09 -4.67
CA GLU A 6 -9.04 22.54 -5.05
C GLU A 6 -9.92 21.31 -5.25
N ALA A 7 -10.96 21.19 -4.45
CA ALA A 7 -12.02 20.21 -4.66
C ALA A 7 -13.12 20.84 -5.52
N SER A 8 -13.49 20.16 -6.59
CA SER A 8 -14.57 20.55 -7.48
C SER A 8 -15.88 19.88 -7.05
N ASN A 9 -17.01 20.51 -7.39
CA ASN A 9 -18.35 20.03 -7.01
C ASN A 9 -18.75 18.71 -7.71
N ASP A 10 -18.02 18.29 -8.73
CA ASP A 10 -18.16 16.99 -9.39
C ASP A 10 -17.45 15.84 -8.64
N GLY A 11 -16.84 16.15 -7.48
CA GLY A 11 -16.09 15.20 -6.67
C GLY A 11 -14.65 15.01 -7.11
N SER A 12 -14.18 15.74 -8.12
CA SER A 12 -12.77 15.75 -8.50
C SER A 12 -11.94 16.62 -7.55
N VAL A 13 -10.67 16.26 -7.38
CA VAL A 13 -9.70 17.03 -6.58
C VAL A 13 -8.51 17.34 -7.47
N ALA A 14 -8.24 18.62 -7.66
CA ALA A 14 -7.07 19.12 -8.36
C ALA A 14 -6.02 19.58 -7.34
N MET A 15 -4.76 19.23 -7.57
CA MET A 15 -3.63 19.68 -6.75
C MET A 15 -2.70 20.50 -7.63
N ARG A 16 -2.47 21.76 -7.27
CA ARG A 16 -1.51 22.64 -7.94
C ARG A 16 -0.23 22.65 -7.12
N LEU A 17 0.89 22.30 -7.76
CA LEU A 17 2.19 22.19 -7.13
C LEU A 17 3.18 23.13 -7.80
N ASP A 18 3.97 23.85 -7.01
CA ASP A 18 5.18 24.47 -7.54
C ASP A 18 6.25 23.39 -7.84
N GLY A 19 7.34 23.79 -8.51
CA GLY A 19 8.38 22.84 -8.96
C GLY A 19 9.01 22.04 -7.83
N GLU A 20 9.23 22.67 -6.67
CA GLU A 20 9.78 21.99 -5.49
C GLU A 20 8.78 20.99 -4.90
N ALA A 21 7.51 21.38 -4.77
CA ALA A 21 6.48 20.52 -4.23
C ALA A 21 6.21 19.31 -5.14
N ALA A 22 6.21 19.51 -6.46
CA ALA A 22 6.08 18.42 -7.43
C ALA A 22 7.22 17.41 -7.31
N GLN A 23 8.45 17.88 -7.16
CA GLN A 23 9.61 17.00 -6.98
C GLN A 23 9.53 16.19 -5.68
N ALA A 24 9.11 16.81 -4.57
CA ALA A 24 8.95 16.15 -3.29
C ALA A 24 7.84 15.08 -3.32
N VAL A 25 6.70 15.39 -3.94
CA VAL A 25 5.59 14.43 -4.11
C VAL A 25 6.04 13.25 -4.97
N LEU A 26 6.72 13.50 -6.10
CA LEU A 26 7.24 12.45 -6.97
C LEU A 26 8.23 11.54 -6.24
N ALA A 27 9.18 12.12 -5.51
CA ALA A 27 10.16 11.36 -4.72
C ALA A 27 9.46 10.48 -3.66
N SER A 28 8.44 11.01 -2.99
CA SER A 28 7.66 10.29 -1.98
C SER A 28 6.88 9.11 -2.57
N VAL A 29 6.22 9.31 -3.71
CA VAL A 29 5.52 8.24 -4.44
C VAL A 29 6.50 7.17 -4.91
N MET A 30 7.63 7.57 -5.48
CA MET A 30 8.67 6.65 -5.93
C MET A 30 9.23 5.82 -4.77
N PHE A 31 9.55 6.48 -3.65
CA PHE A 31 9.96 5.81 -2.42
C PHE A 31 8.91 4.79 -1.99
N ALA A 32 7.68 5.21 -1.72
CA ALA A 32 6.58 4.35 -1.29
C ALA A 32 6.35 3.16 -2.25
N SER A 33 6.44 3.38 -3.57
CA SER A 33 6.28 2.32 -4.57
C SER A 33 7.39 1.26 -4.49
N ARG A 34 8.63 1.66 -4.15
CA ARG A 34 9.74 0.72 -3.94
C ARG A 34 9.56 -0.07 -2.65
N PHE A 35 9.07 0.56 -1.59
CA PHE A 35 8.69 -0.16 -0.37
C PHE A 35 7.59 -1.17 -0.64
N HIS A 36 6.54 -0.78 -1.39
CA HIS A 36 5.50 -1.72 -1.77
C HIS A 36 6.06 -2.90 -2.57
N LYS A 37 6.91 -2.65 -3.58
CA LYS A 37 7.56 -3.73 -4.35
C LYS A 37 8.48 -4.62 -3.50
N ALA A 38 9.18 -4.06 -2.53
CA ALA A 38 10.08 -4.81 -1.65
C ALA A 38 9.33 -5.59 -0.56
N ILE A 39 8.19 -5.07 -0.10
CA ILE A 39 7.37 -5.67 0.97
C ILE A 39 6.37 -6.68 0.40
N LEU A 40 5.93 -6.54 -0.86
CA LEU A 40 4.97 -7.47 -1.49
C LEU A 40 5.38 -8.96 -1.40
N PRO A 41 6.65 -9.36 -1.62
CA PRO A 41 7.08 -10.74 -1.45
C PRO A 41 7.01 -11.22 0.01
N ILE A 42 7.31 -10.34 0.96
CA ILE A 42 7.27 -10.62 2.41
C ILE A 42 5.81 -10.76 2.86
N ALA A 43 4.94 -9.83 2.42
CA ALA A 43 3.51 -9.87 2.70
C ALA A 43 2.85 -11.14 2.15
N ARG A 44 3.20 -11.55 0.92
CA ARG A 44 2.72 -12.83 0.32
C ARG A 44 3.24 -14.05 1.07
N SER A 45 4.51 -14.03 1.49
CA SER A 45 5.08 -15.12 2.31
C SER A 45 4.39 -15.22 3.67
N MET A 46 4.11 -14.08 4.30
CA MET A 46 3.42 -14.02 5.58
C MET A 46 1.95 -14.45 5.47
N GLU A 47 1.25 -14.06 4.40
CA GLU A 47 -0.09 -14.54 4.08
C GLU A 47 -0.12 -16.07 3.85
N SER A 48 0.86 -16.62 3.13
CA SER A 48 1.01 -18.07 2.96
C SER A 48 1.27 -18.79 4.29
N TRP A 49 2.06 -18.20 5.19
CA TRP A 49 2.30 -18.74 6.54
C TRP A 49 1.01 -18.71 7.39
N LEU A 50 0.29 -17.59 7.39
CA LEU A 50 -0.98 -17.41 8.09
C LEU A 50 -2.08 -18.37 7.55
N GLN A 51 -2.11 -18.63 6.24
CA GLN A 51 -3.05 -19.58 5.64
C GLN A 51 -2.64 -21.04 5.89
N GLY A 52 -1.33 -21.34 5.95
CA GLY A 52 -0.79 -22.66 6.29
C GLY A 52 -1.13 -23.10 7.72
N ASP A 53 -1.16 -22.14 8.67
CA ASP A 53 -1.48 -22.39 10.09
C ASP A 53 -2.97 -22.76 10.32
N ASN A 54 -3.83 -22.53 9.33
CA ASN A 54 -5.23 -23.00 9.34
C ASN A 54 -5.38 -24.46 8.88
N GLY A 55 -4.34 -25.05 8.27
CA GLY A 55 -4.33 -26.43 7.79
C GLY A 55 -4.06 -27.46 8.89
N GLU A 56 -3.39 -27.08 9.97
CA GLU A 56 -3.11 -27.99 11.10
C GLU A 56 -4.30 -28.09 12.08
N LYS A 57 -5.05 -27.00 12.30
CA LYS A 57 -6.29 -27.06 13.10
C LYS A 57 -7.38 -27.91 12.45
N LYS A 58 -7.46 -27.99 11.12
CA LYS A 58 -8.45 -28.85 10.42
C LYS A 58 -8.11 -30.33 10.44
N ARG A 59 -6.83 -30.72 10.65
CA ARG A 59 -6.44 -32.14 10.75
C ARG A 59 -6.60 -32.71 12.16
N MET A 60 -6.56 -31.88 13.20
CA MET A 60 -6.85 -32.33 14.57
C MET A 60 -8.34 -32.52 14.89
N LEU A 61 -9.24 -31.82 14.20
CA LEU A 61 -10.69 -31.95 14.38
C LEU A 61 -11.34 -33.12 13.61
N ARG A 62 -10.54 -33.93 12.90
CA ARG A 62 -11.01 -35.11 12.15
C ARG A 62 -10.59 -36.44 12.80
N CYS A 63 -10.02 -36.38 14.00
CA CYS A 63 -9.74 -37.51 14.89
C CYS A 63 -10.32 -37.22 16.29
N GLN A 64 -11.64 -37.11 16.39
CA GLN A 64 -12.41 -37.37 17.62
C GLN A 64 -13.67 -38.13 17.24
#